data_AF-A0A9D6IKJ8-F1
#
_entry.id   AF-A0A9D6IKJ8-F1
#
_cell.length_a   1.000
_cell.length_b   1.000
_cell.length_c   1.000
_cell.angle_alpha   90.00
_cell.angle_beta   90.00
_cell.angle_gamma   90.00
#
_symmetry.space_group_name_H-M   'P 1'
#
loop_
_entity.id
_entity.type
_entity.pdbx_description
1 polymer ?
#
loop_
_entity_poly.entity_id
_entity_poly.type
_entity_poly.pdbx_seq_one_letter_code
_entity_poly.pdbx_strand_id
1 'polypeptide(L)'
;VLNATGTTQFQVGVNGGMRMTIDSDGDVGIGTADPAGKLEVVGDVKVSGGGKFIGDGSGLTAVGSAAIVDGAITSAKIADVTILNADISAVAAIAPSKIAGTAATLGANTFVGNQSVTGNVSASGDVIVAGTPGVNGFVFPDASKQLKAANNIRGINYIAGCDTCAVLADPADDQKTIYQNVIGLMYITEVTCFANTGSPTINLKRDAGGSPANILSAALLCNGTPNSSFNGNEYQLAAGNKIDFDLVAASTANRVTVVIKAVVQ
;
A
#
# COMPACT_ATOMS: atom_id res chain seq x y z
N VAL A 1 -73.90 23.97 -10.73
CA VAL A 1 -73.23 22.67 -10.58
C VAL A 1 -73.84 21.72 -11.59
N LEU A 2 -73.05 21.08 -12.45
CA LEU A 2 -73.51 19.93 -13.22
C LEU A 2 -73.40 18.71 -12.29
N ASN A 3 -74.50 18.02 -12.04
CA ASN A 3 -74.57 16.93 -11.07
C ASN A 3 -75.14 15.68 -11.74
N ALA A 4 -74.36 14.60 -11.82
CA ALA A 4 -74.83 13.30 -12.29
C ALA A 4 -75.31 12.49 -11.08
N THR A 5 -76.63 12.47 -10.86
CA THR A 5 -77.26 11.96 -9.62
C THR A 5 -77.81 10.53 -9.75
N GLY A 6 -77.22 9.68 -10.60
CA GLY A 6 -77.61 8.29 -10.82
C GLY A 6 -76.39 7.42 -11.16
N THR A 7 -76.58 6.13 -11.49
CA THR A 7 -75.50 5.19 -11.92
C THR A 7 -74.91 5.56 -13.30
N THR A 8 -74.98 6.82 -13.68
CA THR A 8 -74.65 7.35 -14.99
C THR A 8 -73.37 8.17 -14.86
N GLN A 9 -72.32 7.70 -15.51
CA GLN A 9 -71.11 8.45 -15.80
C GLN A 9 -71.40 9.85 -16.39
N PHE A 10 -70.55 10.83 -16.06
CA PHE A 10 -70.49 12.10 -16.77
C PHE A 10 -69.52 11.98 -17.95
N GLN A 11 -69.97 12.30 -19.16
CA GLN A 11 -69.13 12.16 -20.36
C GLN A 11 -69.03 13.45 -21.17
N VAL A 12 -67.83 13.69 -21.69
CA VAL A 12 -67.56 14.67 -22.73
C VAL A 12 -67.31 13.91 -24.03
N GLY A 13 -68.22 14.07 -24.99
CA GLY A 13 -68.11 13.52 -26.33
C GLY A 13 -67.77 14.58 -27.38
N VAL A 14 -66.98 14.22 -28.38
CA VAL A 14 -66.70 15.06 -29.56
C VAL A 14 -66.78 14.18 -30.81
N ASN A 15 -67.57 14.61 -31.81
CA ASN A 15 -67.83 13.87 -33.05
C ASN A 15 -68.37 12.44 -32.82
N GLY A 16 -69.24 12.27 -31.82
CA GLY A 16 -69.83 10.97 -31.48
C GLY A 16 -68.90 10.00 -30.74
N GLY A 17 -67.64 10.37 -30.50
CA GLY A 17 -66.69 9.60 -29.69
C GLY A 17 -66.51 10.20 -28.30
N MET A 18 -66.46 9.35 -27.28
CA MET A 18 -66.13 9.73 -25.91
C MET A 18 -64.67 10.17 -25.81
N ARG A 19 -64.43 11.29 -25.12
CA ARG A 19 -63.09 11.88 -24.90
C ARG A 19 -62.68 11.89 -23.44
N MET A 20 -63.61 12.24 -22.56
CA MET A 20 -63.43 12.23 -21.11
C MET A 20 -64.66 11.61 -20.46
N THR A 21 -64.42 10.79 -19.44
CA THR A 21 -65.44 10.17 -18.61
C THR A 21 -65.11 10.43 -17.15
N ILE A 22 -66.13 10.70 -16.35
CA ILE A 22 -66.09 10.54 -14.89
C ILE A 22 -67.11 9.45 -14.60
N ASP A 23 -66.67 8.30 -14.13
CA ASP A 23 -67.55 7.15 -13.89
C ASP A 23 -68.40 7.33 -12.61
N SER A 24 -69.16 6.29 -12.24
CA SER A 24 -69.99 6.32 -11.02
C SER A 24 -69.18 6.32 -9.73
N ASP A 25 -67.92 5.91 -9.76
CA ASP A 25 -67.00 5.85 -8.62
C ASP A 25 -66.16 7.14 -8.49
N GLY A 26 -66.33 8.06 -9.45
CA GLY A 26 -65.65 9.35 -9.51
C GLY A 26 -64.26 9.28 -10.15
N ASP A 27 -63.91 8.17 -10.79
CA ASP A 27 -62.64 8.00 -11.48
C ASP A 27 -62.70 8.69 -12.85
N VAL A 28 -61.60 9.35 -13.20
CA VAL A 28 -61.52 10.18 -14.41
C VAL A 28 -60.78 9.42 -15.50
N GLY A 29 -61.49 9.09 -16.57
CA GLY A 29 -60.91 8.54 -17.80
C GLY A 29 -60.72 9.61 -18.87
N ILE A 30 -59.56 9.66 -19.51
CA ILE A 30 -59.33 10.39 -20.76
C ILE A 30 -59.03 9.37 -21.85
N GLY A 31 -59.91 9.27 -22.85
CA GLY A 31 -59.83 8.24 -23.90
C GLY A 31 -60.31 6.85 -23.48
N THR A 32 -60.81 6.67 -22.25
CA THR A 32 -61.41 5.42 -21.74
C THR A 32 -62.77 5.69 -21.07
N ALA A 33 -63.68 4.70 -21.15
CA ALA A 33 -65.01 4.74 -20.54
C ALA A 33 -65.00 4.19 -19.12
N ASP A 34 -64.13 3.20 -18.90
CA ASP A 34 -64.05 2.41 -17.69
C ASP A 34 -62.64 2.58 -17.12
N PRO A 35 -62.32 3.73 -16.50
CA PRO A 35 -61.01 3.95 -15.90
C PRO A 35 -60.72 2.91 -14.81
N ALA A 36 -59.52 2.32 -14.81
CA ALA A 36 -59.08 1.34 -13.81
C ALA A 36 -58.49 1.98 -12.54
N GLY A 37 -58.51 3.30 -12.44
CA GLY A 37 -58.08 4.04 -11.26
C GLY A 37 -58.42 5.52 -11.36
N LYS A 38 -58.13 6.26 -10.28
CA LYS A 38 -58.57 7.65 -10.06
C LYS A 38 -58.36 8.59 -11.26
N LEU A 39 -57.28 8.41 -11.99
CA LEU A 39 -57.05 9.05 -13.29
C LEU A 39 -56.40 8.04 -14.23
N GLU A 40 -57.06 7.75 -15.34
CA GLU A 40 -56.50 6.98 -16.44
C GLU A 40 -56.51 7.81 -17.72
N VAL A 41 -55.36 7.86 -18.40
CA VAL A 41 -55.23 8.52 -19.71
C VAL A 41 -54.73 7.49 -20.71
N VAL A 42 -55.57 7.18 -21.70
CA VAL A 42 -55.18 6.36 -22.85
C VAL A 42 -54.49 7.27 -23.87
N GLY A 43 -53.17 7.39 -23.76
CA GLY A 43 -52.32 8.19 -24.64
C GLY A 43 -51.23 8.96 -23.88
N ASP A 44 -50.55 9.85 -24.59
CA ASP A 44 -49.47 10.66 -24.02
C ASP A 44 -50.01 11.84 -23.18
N VAL A 45 -49.44 12.04 -22.00
CA VAL A 45 -49.73 13.19 -21.14
C VAL A 45 -48.60 14.21 -21.26
N LYS A 46 -48.89 15.36 -21.89
CA LYS A 46 -47.96 16.50 -21.92
C LYS A 46 -48.23 17.44 -20.74
N VAL A 47 -47.39 17.39 -19.71
CA VAL A 47 -47.41 18.35 -18.58
C VAL A 47 -46.38 19.46 -18.82
N SER A 48 -46.80 20.73 -18.77
CA SER A 48 -45.91 21.91 -18.86
C SER A 48 -45.74 22.58 -17.49
N GLY A 49 -44.52 22.96 -17.12
CA GLY A 49 -44.18 23.56 -15.81
C GLY A 49 -43.07 22.80 -15.06
N GLY A 50 -42.49 23.41 -14.01
CA GLY A 50 -41.56 22.74 -13.08
C GLY A 50 -42.32 22.00 -11.97
N GLY A 51 -41.82 20.83 -11.51
CA GLY A 51 -42.50 20.01 -10.50
C GLY A 51 -43.68 19.18 -11.04
N LYS A 52 -43.50 18.56 -12.22
CA LYS A 52 -44.58 17.97 -13.02
C LYS A 52 -45.37 16.84 -12.35
N PHE A 53 -44.75 16.11 -11.42
CA PHE A 53 -45.39 15.10 -10.61
C PHE A 53 -44.98 15.32 -9.16
N ILE A 54 -45.95 15.41 -8.25
CA ILE A 54 -45.74 15.55 -6.80
C ILE A 54 -46.15 14.20 -6.18
N GLY A 55 -45.17 13.46 -5.64
CA GLY A 55 -45.34 12.10 -5.14
C GLY A 55 -43.98 11.40 -5.02
N ASP A 56 -43.98 10.10 -4.70
CA ASP A 56 -42.77 9.28 -4.61
C ASP A 56 -42.17 8.91 -5.98
N GLY A 57 -42.96 9.03 -7.06
CA GLY A 57 -42.52 8.81 -8.44
C GLY A 57 -42.18 7.34 -8.77
N SER A 58 -42.42 6.41 -7.85
CA SER A 58 -42.06 4.99 -7.98
C SER A 58 -42.76 4.27 -9.14
N GLY A 59 -43.94 4.76 -9.53
CA GLY A 59 -44.73 4.27 -10.66
C GLY A 59 -44.26 4.74 -12.04
N LEU A 60 -43.26 5.64 -12.14
CA LEU A 60 -42.73 6.10 -13.42
C LEU A 60 -41.67 5.10 -13.94
N THR A 61 -42.13 3.97 -14.48
CA THR A 61 -41.27 2.82 -14.85
C THR A 61 -40.57 2.94 -16.20
N ALA A 62 -40.92 3.95 -17.02
CA ALA A 62 -40.40 4.14 -18.38
C ALA A 62 -39.54 5.40 -18.55
N VAL A 63 -38.75 5.77 -17.53
CA VAL A 63 -37.78 6.87 -17.66
C VAL A 63 -36.63 6.42 -18.56
N GLY A 64 -36.70 6.76 -19.86
CA GLY A 64 -35.63 6.46 -20.82
C GLY A 64 -34.34 7.23 -20.51
N SER A 65 -33.19 6.73 -21.00
CA SER A 65 -31.88 7.36 -20.78
C SER A 65 -31.80 8.82 -21.24
N ALA A 66 -32.53 9.19 -22.29
CA ALA A 66 -32.63 10.58 -22.77
C ALA A 66 -33.40 11.51 -21.81
N ALA A 67 -34.26 10.95 -20.94
CA ALA A 67 -34.96 11.71 -19.90
C ALA A 67 -34.09 11.93 -18.65
N ILE A 68 -33.03 11.13 -18.48
CA ILE A 68 -31.99 11.36 -17.47
C ILE A 68 -30.91 12.24 -18.09
N VAL A 69 -31.18 13.54 -18.17
CA VAL A 69 -30.24 14.55 -18.67
C VAL A 69 -29.03 14.72 -17.75
N ASP A 70 -27.96 15.35 -18.23
CA ASP A 70 -26.80 15.65 -17.39
C ASP A 70 -27.21 16.47 -16.15
N GLY A 71 -26.71 16.08 -14.99
CA GLY A 71 -27.09 16.64 -13.69
C GLY A 71 -28.50 16.30 -13.19
N ALA A 72 -29.28 15.47 -13.90
CA ALA A 72 -30.61 15.04 -13.44
C ALA A 72 -30.53 14.23 -12.14
N ILE A 73 -29.48 13.40 -12.00
CA ILE A 73 -29.15 12.68 -10.78
C ILE A 73 -27.91 13.36 -10.17
N THR A 74 -28.11 14.09 -9.07
CA THR A 74 -27.03 14.73 -8.32
C THR A 74 -26.70 13.89 -7.08
N SER A 75 -25.55 14.13 -6.45
CA SER A 75 -25.20 13.48 -5.18
C SER A 75 -26.25 13.69 -4.09
N ALA A 76 -26.96 14.83 -4.09
CA ALA A 76 -28.06 15.09 -3.15
C ALA A 76 -29.31 14.20 -3.39
N LYS A 77 -29.47 13.65 -4.60
CA LYS A 77 -30.55 12.72 -4.96
C LYS A 77 -30.15 11.25 -4.76
N ILE A 78 -28.86 10.98 -4.55
CA ILE A 78 -28.33 9.67 -4.19
C ILE A 78 -28.05 9.71 -2.69
N ALA A 79 -29.04 9.40 -1.86
CA ALA A 79 -28.84 9.37 -0.41
C ALA A 79 -27.94 8.19 0.00
N ASP A 80 -27.27 8.32 1.15
CA ASP A 80 -26.44 7.24 1.68
C ASP A 80 -27.25 5.93 1.80
N VAL A 81 -26.64 4.80 1.45
CA VAL A 81 -27.24 3.45 1.45
C VAL A 81 -28.36 3.21 0.39
N THR A 82 -28.73 4.20 -0.44
CA THR A 82 -29.80 4.00 -1.45
C THR A 82 -29.40 3.23 -2.70
N ILE A 83 -28.10 3.04 -2.93
CA ILE A 83 -27.57 2.19 -3.99
C ILE A 83 -26.93 0.97 -3.34
N LEU A 84 -27.65 -0.15 -3.34
CA LEU A 84 -27.20 -1.44 -2.87
C LEU A 84 -26.56 -2.24 -4.02
N ASN A 85 -25.82 -3.30 -3.69
CA ASN A 85 -25.18 -4.16 -4.70
C ASN A 85 -26.16 -4.75 -5.72
N ALA A 86 -27.44 -4.91 -5.36
CA ALA A 86 -28.48 -5.41 -6.25
C ALA A 86 -28.98 -4.36 -7.27
N ASP A 87 -28.79 -3.08 -6.96
CA ASP A 87 -29.32 -1.97 -7.79
C ASP A 87 -28.42 -1.67 -9.00
N ILE A 88 -27.14 -2.06 -8.93
CA ILE A 88 -26.20 -1.99 -10.05
C ILE A 88 -26.10 -3.38 -10.68
N SER A 89 -26.54 -3.51 -11.94
CA SER A 89 -26.41 -4.76 -12.69
C SER A 89 -24.94 -5.21 -12.76
N ALA A 90 -24.70 -6.50 -12.48
CA ALA A 90 -23.37 -7.10 -12.57
C ALA A 90 -22.76 -7.05 -13.99
N VAL A 91 -23.57 -6.82 -15.02
CA VAL A 91 -23.12 -6.64 -16.43
C VAL A 91 -23.15 -5.18 -16.87
N ALA A 92 -23.43 -4.23 -15.97
CA ALA A 92 -23.40 -2.82 -16.31
C ALA A 92 -21.97 -2.40 -16.69
N ALA A 93 -21.80 -1.89 -17.91
CA ALA A 93 -20.53 -1.38 -18.41
C ALA A 93 -20.20 0.02 -17.81
N ILE A 94 -20.09 0.10 -16.48
CA ILE A 94 -19.72 1.31 -15.77
C ILE A 94 -18.19 1.43 -15.83
N ALA A 95 -17.70 2.25 -16.75
CA ALA A 95 -16.27 2.53 -16.83
C ALA A 95 -15.79 3.15 -15.50
N PRO A 96 -14.66 2.69 -14.92
CA PRO A 96 -14.15 3.23 -13.65
C PRO A 96 -13.95 4.75 -13.64
N SER A 97 -13.62 5.35 -14.80
CA SER A 97 -13.51 6.81 -14.97
C SER A 97 -14.81 7.57 -14.72
N LYS A 98 -15.95 6.89 -14.68
CA LYS A 98 -17.29 7.46 -14.44
C LYS A 98 -17.68 7.45 -12.96
N ILE A 99 -16.90 6.81 -12.08
CA ILE A 99 -17.10 6.83 -10.64
C ILE A 99 -15.97 7.67 -10.03
N ALA A 100 -16.26 8.90 -9.66
CA ALA A 100 -15.28 9.79 -9.04
C ALA A 100 -15.05 9.41 -7.57
N GLY A 101 -13.80 9.13 -7.21
CA GLY A 101 -13.43 8.75 -5.84
C GLY A 101 -13.56 7.25 -5.59
N THR A 102 -12.43 6.62 -5.25
CA THR A 102 -12.22 5.28 -4.67
C THR A 102 -13.44 4.35 -4.60
N ALA A 103 -13.89 3.82 -5.75
CA ALA A 103 -14.70 2.62 -5.79
C ALA A 103 -13.81 1.48 -6.28
N ALA A 104 -13.21 0.76 -5.33
CA ALA A 104 -12.47 -0.45 -5.62
C ALA A 104 -13.45 -1.62 -5.75
N THR A 105 -13.66 -2.17 -6.95
CA THR A 105 -14.01 -3.60 -7.06
C THR A 105 -13.71 -4.23 -8.42
N LEU A 106 -13.15 -5.46 -8.32
CA LEU A 106 -12.99 -6.53 -9.32
C LEU A 106 -12.19 -6.19 -10.59
N GLY A 107 -10.85 -6.19 -10.47
CA GLY A 107 -9.94 -6.20 -11.62
C GLY A 107 -8.59 -5.54 -11.37
N ALA A 108 -7.75 -5.50 -12.41
CA ALA A 108 -6.55 -4.67 -12.42
C ALA A 108 -6.98 -3.20 -12.44
N ASN A 109 -6.60 -2.45 -11.41
CA ASN A 109 -7.00 -1.05 -11.23
C ASN A 109 -5.79 -0.12 -11.35
N THR A 110 -5.99 1.01 -12.02
CA THR A 110 -5.04 2.14 -12.03
C THR A 110 -5.66 3.31 -11.28
N PHE A 111 -5.12 3.62 -10.10
CA PHE A 111 -5.53 4.79 -9.33
C PHE A 111 -4.68 5.99 -9.78
N VAL A 112 -5.32 7.14 -10.03
CA VAL A 112 -4.63 8.40 -10.36
C VAL A 112 -4.64 9.29 -9.11
N GLY A 113 -3.44 9.69 -8.65
CA GLY A 113 -3.28 10.54 -7.46
C GLY A 113 -2.88 9.78 -6.20
N ASN A 114 -2.92 10.47 -5.06
CA ASN A 114 -2.54 9.91 -3.76
C ASN A 114 -3.69 9.08 -3.18
N GLN A 115 -3.42 7.82 -2.86
CA GLN A 115 -4.37 6.94 -2.17
C GLN A 115 -4.02 6.85 -0.68
N SER A 116 -5.00 7.07 0.20
CA SER A 116 -4.87 6.87 1.64
C SER A 116 -5.61 5.59 2.05
N VAL A 117 -4.92 4.68 2.75
CA VAL A 117 -5.49 3.44 3.28
C VAL A 117 -5.38 3.47 4.79
N THR A 118 -6.52 3.50 5.49
CA THR A 118 -6.59 3.59 6.97
C THR A 118 -6.35 2.23 7.66
N GLY A 119 -6.29 1.15 6.89
CA GLY A 119 -6.06 -0.22 7.37
C GLY A 119 -4.86 -0.88 6.70
N ASN A 120 -4.82 -2.21 6.77
CA ASN A 120 -3.74 -2.99 6.16
C ASN A 120 -3.92 -3.08 4.64
N VAL A 121 -2.82 -2.98 3.90
CA VAL A 121 -2.74 -3.38 2.49
C VAL A 121 -2.28 -4.84 2.44
N SER A 122 -3.09 -5.74 1.89
CA SER A 122 -2.73 -7.15 1.65
C SER A 122 -2.68 -7.41 0.16
N ALA A 123 -1.51 -7.80 -0.36
CA ALA A 123 -1.33 -8.20 -1.75
C ALA A 123 -0.89 -9.66 -1.81
N SER A 124 -1.56 -10.46 -2.64
CA SER A 124 -1.18 -11.87 -2.87
C SER A 124 0.00 -12.03 -3.83
N GLY A 125 0.40 -10.95 -4.50
CA GLY A 125 1.57 -10.89 -5.38
C GLY A 125 2.45 -9.69 -5.03
N ASP A 126 3.35 -9.34 -5.94
CA ASP A 126 4.35 -8.30 -5.69
C ASP A 126 3.72 -6.90 -5.59
N VAL A 127 4.20 -6.11 -4.63
CA VAL A 127 3.94 -4.67 -4.55
C VAL A 127 5.10 -3.95 -5.23
N ILE A 128 4.89 -3.51 -6.47
CA ILE A 128 5.90 -2.80 -7.26
C ILE A 128 5.69 -1.29 -7.13
N VAL A 129 6.68 -0.58 -6.61
CA VAL A 129 6.71 0.89 -6.61
C VAL A 129 7.57 1.36 -7.79
N ALA A 130 6.93 1.87 -8.85
CA ALA A 130 7.62 2.36 -10.03
C ALA A 130 8.01 3.85 -9.92
N GLY A 131 9.22 4.20 -10.36
CA GLY A 131 9.73 5.57 -10.39
C GLY A 131 11.24 5.64 -10.22
N THR A 132 11.82 6.84 -10.33
CA THR A 132 13.24 7.06 -10.01
C THR A 132 13.52 6.69 -8.56
N PRO A 133 14.60 5.92 -8.27
CA PRO A 133 15.00 5.63 -6.91
C PRO A 133 15.12 6.91 -6.07
N GLY A 134 14.45 6.96 -4.92
CA GLY A 134 14.51 8.09 -3.97
C GLY A 134 13.39 9.12 -4.03
N VAL A 135 12.49 9.07 -5.02
CA VAL A 135 11.27 9.92 -5.06
C VAL A 135 9.98 9.16 -4.83
N ASN A 136 9.89 7.91 -5.30
CA ASN A 136 8.74 7.02 -5.08
C ASN A 136 9.23 5.77 -4.31
N GLY A 137 8.66 5.50 -3.14
CA GLY A 137 9.07 4.36 -2.31
C GLY A 137 8.09 4.07 -1.17
N PHE A 138 8.32 2.98 -0.43
CA PHE A 138 7.63 2.75 0.83
C PHE A 138 8.19 3.75 1.86
N VAL A 139 7.45 4.83 2.10
CA VAL A 139 7.81 5.80 3.14
C VAL A 139 7.17 5.33 4.43
N PHE A 140 7.98 4.87 5.39
CA PHE A 140 7.52 4.73 6.77
C PHE A 140 7.36 6.15 7.34
N PRO A 141 6.15 6.63 7.68
CA PRO A 141 5.96 8.00 8.18
C PRO A 141 6.69 8.25 9.51
N ASP A 142 6.89 7.17 10.27
CA ASP A 142 7.69 7.16 11.48
C ASP A 142 9.18 7.04 11.14
N ALA A 143 9.91 8.15 11.31
CA ALA A 143 11.36 8.22 11.13
C ALA A 143 12.15 7.28 12.06
N SER A 144 11.54 6.72 13.10
CA SER A 144 12.15 5.69 13.95
C SER A 144 12.15 4.29 13.32
N LYS A 145 11.31 4.08 12.29
CA LYS A 145 11.19 2.81 11.54
C LYS A 145 11.91 2.85 10.19
N GLN A 146 12.37 4.02 9.76
CA GLN A 146 13.27 4.14 8.62
C GLN A 146 14.69 3.71 9.01
N LEU A 147 15.42 3.13 8.05
CA LEU A 147 16.88 3.01 8.15
C LEU A 147 17.47 4.43 8.20
N LYS A 148 17.70 4.96 9.40
CA LYS A 148 18.19 6.33 9.59
C LYS A 148 19.51 6.52 8.86
N ALA A 149 19.65 7.62 8.10
CA ALA A 149 20.91 8.02 7.46
C ALA A 149 22.08 8.19 8.45
N ALA A 150 21.79 8.47 9.74
CA ALA A 150 22.79 8.54 10.81
C ALA A 150 23.33 7.15 11.26
N ASN A 151 22.70 6.06 10.82
CA ASN A 151 23.09 4.69 11.14
C ASN A 151 23.68 4.00 9.91
N ASN A 152 24.66 4.64 9.24
CA ASN A 152 25.50 4.02 8.20
C ASN A 152 26.40 2.89 8.76
N ILE A 153 25.85 2.05 9.64
CA ILE A 153 26.52 0.98 10.33
C ILE A 153 26.69 -0.18 9.35
N ARG A 154 27.94 -0.56 9.13
CA ARG A 154 28.33 -1.80 8.45
C ARG A 154 28.71 -2.82 9.52
N GLY A 155 28.05 -3.98 9.49
CA GLY A 155 28.52 -5.17 10.20
C GLY A 155 29.41 -5.98 9.26
N ILE A 156 30.67 -6.16 9.63
CA ILE A 156 31.59 -7.09 8.95
C ILE A 156 31.74 -8.30 9.87
N ASN A 157 31.33 -9.47 9.38
CA ASN A 157 31.42 -10.72 10.13
C ASN A 157 32.43 -11.64 9.44
N TYR A 158 33.40 -12.13 10.19
CA TYR A 158 34.36 -13.10 9.72
C TYR A 158 34.34 -14.32 10.64
N ILE A 159 34.44 -15.52 10.04
CA ILE A 159 34.50 -16.77 10.77
C ILE A 159 35.79 -17.48 10.36
N ALA A 160 36.68 -17.72 11.32
CA ALA A 160 37.86 -18.55 11.16
C ALA A 160 37.59 -19.94 11.77
N GLY A 161 38.03 -21.00 11.06
CA GLY A 161 37.92 -22.38 11.53
C GLY A 161 36.52 -22.97 11.33
N CYS A 162 36.23 -24.07 12.02
CA CYS A 162 34.93 -24.75 11.94
C CYS A 162 34.63 -25.56 13.22
N ASP A 163 33.36 -25.89 13.45
CA ASP A 163 32.91 -26.53 14.69
C ASP A 163 33.48 -27.94 14.92
N THR A 164 33.89 -28.62 13.85
CA THR A 164 34.38 -30.02 13.88
C THR A 164 35.82 -30.15 13.39
N CYS A 165 36.49 -29.04 13.09
CA CYS A 165 37.85 -29.02 12.58
C CYS A 165 38.87 -29.21 13.72
N ALA A 166 40.16 -29.32 13.37
CA ALA A 166 41.22 -29.21 14.35
C ALA A 166 41.16 -27.85 15.09
N VAL A 167 41.83 -27.78 16.24
CA VAL A 167 42.03 -26.52 16.98
C VAL A 167 42.61 -25.47 16.03
N LEU A 168 42.10 -24.25 16.12
CA LEU A 168 42.59 -23.10 15.39
C LEU A 168 44.08 -22.94 15.66
N ALA A 169 44.84 -23.07 14.59
CA ALA A 169 46.27 -22.84 14.58
C ALA A 169 46.58 -21.95 13.38
N ASP A 170 47.45 -20.96 13.62
CA ASP A 170 48.09 -20.17 12.57
C ASP A 170 49.60 -20.42 12.68
N PRO A 171 50.08 -21.57 12.16
CA PRO A 171 51.48 -21.95 12.32
C PRO A 171 52.45 -21.10 11.49
N ALA A 172 51.94 -20.23 10.61
CA ALA A 172 52.73 -19.44 9.69
C ALA A 172 52.63 -17.91 9.94
N ASP A 173 51.77 -17.45 10.86
CA ASP A 173 51.38 -16.03 11.01
C ASP A 173 51.10 -15.42 9.63
N ASP A 174 50.35 -16.16 8.80
CA ASP A 174 50.05 -15.74 7.43
C ASP A 174 48.79 -14.87 7.46
N GLN A 175 48.98 -13.56 7.57
CA GLN A 175 47.88 -12.59 7.66
C GLN A 175 46.87 -12.80 6.51
N LYS A 176 45.71 -13.38 6.84
CA LYS A 176 44.63 -13.60 5.87
C LYS A 176 43.85 -12.31 5.72
N THR A 177 43.75 -11.76 4.51
CA THR A 177 42.81 -10.67 4.25
C THR A 177 41.37 -11.19 4.36
N ILE A 178 40.63 -10.65 5.34
CA ILE A 178 39.25 -11.03 5.64
C ILE A 178 38.23 -10.02 5.11
N TYR A 179 38.68 -8.81 4.82
CA TYR A 179 37.83 -7.74 4.30
C TYR A 179 38.64 -6.75 3.48
N GLN A 180 38.04 -6.23 2.41
CA GLN A 180 38.55 -5.09 1.67
C GLN A 180 37.45 -4.03 1.58
N ASN A 181 37.78 -2.81 1.96
CA ASN A 181 36.86 -1.70 1.87
C ASN A 181 36.71 -1.22 0.41
N VAL A 182 35.48 -1.21 -0.11
CA VAL A 182 35.18 -0.81 -1.50
C VAL A 182 34.28 0.42 -1.61
N ILE A 183 33.87 1.02 -0.48
CA ILE A 183 32.76 1.97 -0.45
C ILE A 183 33.15 3.41 -0.14
N GLY A 184 34.35 3.67 0.39
CA GLY A 184 34.77 5.01 0.82
C GLY A 184 35.27 5.03 2.25
N LEU A 185 35.32 6.20 2.90
CA LEU A 185 35.85 6.33 4.26
C LEU A 185 34.91 5.68 5.28
N MET A 186 35.44 4.77 6.10
CA MET A 186 34.70 4.12 7.17
C MET A 186 35.51 4.04 8.45
N TYR A 187 34.82 4.01 9.58
CA TYR A 187 35.41 4.02 10.92
C TYR A 187 34.94 2.82 11.70
N ILE A 188 35.85 1.93 12.10
CA ILE A 188 35.54 0.88 13.06
C ILE A 188 35.22 1.55 14.40
N THR A 189 34.08 1.20 14.97
CA THR A 189 33.60 1.72 16.26
C THR A 189 33.68 0.69 17.37
N GLU A 190 33.62 -0.60 17.02
CA GLU A 190 33.62 -1.68 17.98
C GLU A 190 34.02 -2.98 17.29
N VAL A 191 34.79 -3.81 17.98
CA VAL A 191 35.14 -5.17 17.57
C VAL A 191 34.78 -6.11 18.71
N THR A 192 34.06 -7.18 18.39
CA THR A 192 33.77 -8.25 19.33
C THR A 192 34.26 -9.56 18.74
N CYS A 193 34.93 -10.38 19.56
CA CYS A 193 35.39 -11.70 19.15
C CYS A 193 34.76 -12.78 20.03
N PHE A 194 34.29 -13.85 19.42
CA PHE A 194 33.71 -15.02 20.08
C PHE A 194 34.51 -16.26 19.70
N ALA A 195 34.68 -17.21 20.62
CA ALA A 195 35.20 -18.54 20.34
C ALA A 195 34.16 -19.61 20.72
N ASN A 196 34.19 -20.77 20.04
CA ASN A 196 33.34 -21.90 20.41
C ASN A 196 33.74 -22.50 21.77
N THR A 197 35.04 -22.54 22.06
CA THR A 197 35.64 -23.10 23.27
C THR A 197 36.95 -22.36 23.57
N GLY A 198 37.37 -22.31 24.83
CA GLY A 198 38.58 -21.59 25.23
C GLY A 198 38.46 -20.07 25.01
N SER A 199 39.61 -19.39 25.07
CA SER A 199 39.70 -17.94 24.92
C SER A 199 40.96 -17.57 24.14
N PRO A 200 41.01 -17.81 22.81
CA PRO A 200 42.14 -17.40 22.00
C PRO A 200 42.22 -15.87 21.93
N THR A 201 43.41 -15.36 21.65
CA THR A 201 43.61 -13.93 21.38
C THR A 201 43.96 -13.71 19.92
N ILE A 202 43.41 -12.64 19.35
CA ILE A 202 43.59 -12.29 17.93
C ILE A 202 44.04 -10.83 17.79
N ASN A 203 44.70 -10.52 16.69
CA ASN A 203 44.86 -9.17 16.20
C ASN A 203 44.03 -9.01 14.93
N LEU A 204 43.44 -7.83 14.79
CA LEU A 204 42.99 -7.34 13.49
C LEU A 204 44.02 -6.33 13.03
N LYS A 205 44.55 -6.51 11.83
CA LYS A 205 45.55 -5.61 11.26
C LYS A 205 44.96 -4.86 10.07
N ARG A 206 45.14 -3.55 10.01
CA ARG A 206 44.83 -2.78 8.81
C ARG A 206 46.01 -2.89 7.86
N ASP A 207 45.72 -3.25 6.62
CA ASP A 207 46.68 -3.21 5.51
C ASP A 207 46.26 -2.14 4.50
N ALA A 208 47.18 -1.22 4.22
CA ALA A 208 47.01 -0.12 3.26
C ALA A 208 48.04 -0.18 2.12
N GLY A 209 48.56 -1.37 1.80
CA GLY A 209 49.61 -1.58 0.79
C GLY A 209 51.02 -1.43 1.36
N GLY A 210 51.19 -1.65 2.67
CA GLY A 210 52.45 -1.54 3.41
C GLY A 210 52.54 -2.60 4.51
N SER A 211 53.32 -2.37 5.57
CA SER A 211 53.34 -3.29 6.71
C SER A 211 52.02 -3.20 7.50
N PRO A 212 51.27 -4.31 7.68
CA PRO A 212 50.01 -4.30 8.41
C PRO A 212 50.21 -3.85 9.87
N ALA A 213 49.29 -3.02 10.38
CA ALA A 213 49.35 -2.49 11.74
C ALA A 213 48.10 -2.88 12.55
N ASN A 214 48.25 -3.15 13.84
CA ASN A 214 47.13 -3.54 14.71
C ASN A 214 46.09 -2.42 14.77
N ILE A 215 44.83 -2.75 14.52
CA ILE A 215 43.67 -1.86 14.62
C ILE A 215 43.36 -1.52 16.09
N LEU A 216 43.42 -2.53 16.96
CA LEU A 216 43.18 -2.40 18.39
C LEU A 216 44.49 -2.11 19.13
N SER A 217 44.40 -1.42 20.25
CA SER A 217 45.56 -1.07 21.09
C SER A 217 46.20 -2.27 21.80
N ALA A 218 45.51 -3.41 21.84
CA ALA A 218 45.98 -4.68 22.39
C ALA A 218 45.30 -5.85 21.66
N ALA A 219 45.88 -7.05 21.80
CA ALA A 219 45.29 -8.28 21.28
C ALA A 219 43.89 -8.51 21.90
N LEU A 220 42.91 -8.85 21.05
CA LEU A 220 41.52 -9.02 21.44
C LEU A 220 41.28 -10.45 21.93
N LEU A 221 40.73 -10.57 23.14
CA LEU A 221 40.30 -11.85 23.70
C LEU A 221 38.95 -12.26 23.10
N CYS A 222 38.84 -13.49 22.61
CA CYS A 222 37.62 -14.01 21.99
C CYS A 222 36.64 -14.59 23.01
N ASN A 223 36.14 -13.73 23.91
CA ASN A 223 35.21 -14.08 25.00
C ASN A 223 33.84 -13.38 24.90
N GLY A 224 33.57 -12.70 23.79
CA GLY A 224 32.33 -11.95 23.56
C GLY A 224 32.29 -10.54 24.16
N THR A 225 33.39 -10.06 24.75
CA THR A 225 33.46 -8.68 25.26
C THR A 225 33.74 -7.70 24.12
N PRO A 226 32.90 -6.67 23.91
CA PRO A 226 33.17 -5.65 22.90
C PRO A 226 34.39 -4.79 23.26
N ASN A 227 35.18 -4.43 22.26
CA ASN A 227 36.36 -3.56 22.41
C ASN A 227 36.27 -2.38 21.42
N SER A 228 36.43 -1.17 21.95
CA SER A 228 36.46 0.09 21.20
C SER A 228 37.75 0.90 21.45
N SER A 229 38.83 0.23 21.87
CA SER A 229 40.15 0.82 22.13
C SER A 229 41.06 0.61 20.93
N PHE A 230 41.32 1.68 20.20
CA PHE A 230 42.06 1.63 18.93
C PHE A 230 43.51 2.09 19.08
N ASN A 231 44.36 1.55 18.21
CA ASN A 231 45.74 1.99 18.09
C ASN A 231 45.81 3.18 17.12
N GLY A 232 45.97 4.38 17.67
CA GLY A 232 46.02 5.60 16.86
C GLY A 232 44.82 5.73 15.92
N ASN A 233 45.08 5.87 14.62
CA ASN A 233 44.04 6.04 13.59
C ASN A 233 43.79 4.76 12.75
N GLU A 234 44.25 3.60 13.20
CA GLU A 234 44.14 2.34 12.45
C GLU A 234 42.69 1.83 12.30
N TYR A 235 41.74 2.40 13.05
CA TYR A 235 40.30 2.16 12.91
C TYR A 235 39.67 2.86 11.69
N GLN A 236 40.41 3.77 11.04
CA GLN A 236 39.98 4.50 9.86
C GLN A 236 40.37 3.72 8.60
N LEU A 237 39.39 3.25 7.84
CA LEU A 237 39.61 2.50 6.60
C LEU A 237 39.19 3.37 5.42
N ALA A 238 40.15 3.73 4.58
CA ALA A 238 39.88 4.34 3.28
C ALA A 238 39.48 3.27 2.24
N ALA A 239 38.95 3.69 1.10
CA ALA A 239 38.71 2.78 -0.02
C ALA A 239 40.02 2.07 -0.42
N GLY A 240 39.94 0.75 -0.61
CA GLY A 240 41.08 -0.12 -0.90
C GLY A 240 41.82 -0.65 0.33
N ASN A 241 41.64 -0.07 1.53
CA ASN A 241 42.21 -0.63 2.76
C ASN A 241 41.62 -2.01 3.06
N LYS A 242 42.47 -2.88 3.58
CA LYS A 242 42.16 -4.25 3.94
C LYS A 242 42.21 -4.43 5.45
N ILE A 243 41.48 -5.43 5.93
CA ILE A 243 41.61 -5.94 7.29
C ILE A 243 42.12 -7.36 7.16
N ASP A 244 43.22 -7.63 7.85
CA ASP A 244 43.78 -8.95 7.99
C ASP A 244 43.54 -9.50 9.40
N PHE A 245 43.42 -10.82 9.45
CA PHE A 245 43.31 -11.58 10.68
C PHE A 245 44.66 -12.20 11.04
N ASP A 246 45.03 -12.09 12.31
CA ASP A 246 46.23 -12.69 12.90
C ASP A 246 45.83 -13.37 14.23
N LEU A 247 46.14 -14.66 14.36
CA LEU A 247 45.91 -15.43 15.58
C LEU A 247 47.14 -15.36 16.49
N VAL A 248 47.04 -14.57 17.57
CA VAL A 248 48.16 -14.29 18.48
C VAL A 248 48.45 -15.46 19.42
N ALA A 249 47.41 -16.02 20.01
CA ALA A 249 47.53 -17.18 20.88
C ALA A 249 46.38 -18.15 20.62
N ALA A 250 46.73 -19.33 20.12
CA ALA A 250 45.81 -20.46 20.02
C ALA A 250 45.40 -20.92 21.43
N SER A 251 44.16 -21.41 21.55
CA SER A 251 43.66 -22.04 22.78
C SER A 251 43.07 -23.40 22.45
N THR A 252 41.96 -23.80 23.06
CA THR A 252 41.17 -24.98 22.69
C THR A 252 40.06 -24.67 21.68
N ALA A 253 40.05 -23.46 21.09
CA ALA A 253 39.06 -23.04 20.11
C ALA A 253 39.26 -23.73 18.76
N ASN A 254 38.16 -24.15 18.12
CA ASN A 254 38.13 -24.66 16.74
C ASN A 254 37.52 -23.64 15.77
N ARG A 255 36.77 -22.68 16.31
CA ARG A 255 36.14 -21.59 15.58
C ARG A 255 36.22 -20.28 16.35
N VAL A 256 36.50 -19.21 15.61
CA VAL A 256 36.39 -17.84 16.07
C VAL A 256 35.45 -17.06 15.15
N THR A 257 34.54 -16.29 15.73
CA THR A 257 33.68 -15.34 15.02
C THR A 257 34.07 -13.93 15.43
N VAL A 258 34.46 -13.11 14.45
CA VAL A 258 34.80 -11.71 14.65
C VAL A 258 33.70 -10.84 14.06
N VAL A 259 33.15 -9.96 14.89
CA VAL A 259 32.12 -9.01 14.52
C VAL A 259 32.72 -7.61 14.63
N ILE A 260 32.83 -6.93 13.49
CA ILE A 260 33.33 -5.57 13.40
C ILE A 260 32.15 -4.67 13.07
N LYS A 261 31.90 -3.70 13.94
CA LYS A 261 30.92 -2.64 13.73
C LYS A 261 31.66 -1.40 13.24
N ALA A 262 31.32 -0.94 12.04
CA ALA A 262 31.89 0.27 11.46
C ALA A 262 30.80 1.24 11.03
N VAL A 263 31.11 2.54 10.97
CA VAL A 263 30.22 3.58 10.44
C VAL A 263 30.83 4.14 9.16
N VAL A 264 30.03 4.27 8.10
CA VAL A 264 30.43 4.86 6.83
C VAL A 264 30.10 6.35 6.84
N GLN A 265 31.06 7.20 6.46
CA GLN A 265 30.84 8.63 6.27
C GLN A 265 30.55 8.96 4.80
#